data_AF-A0A0D0S671-F1
#
_entry.id   AF-A0A0D0S671-F1
#
_cell.length_a   1.000
_cell.length_b   1.000
_cell.length_c   1.000
_cell.angle_alpha   90.00
_cell.angle_beta   90.00
_cell.angle_gamma   90.00
#
_symmetry.space_group_name_H-M   'P 1'
#
loop_
_entity.id
_entity.type
_entity.pdbx_description
1 polymer ?
#
loop_
_entity_poly.entity_id
_entity_poly.type
_entity_poly.pdbx_seq_one_letter_code
_entity_poly.pdbx_strand_id
1 'polypeptide(L)'
;MMFNECQGKPKVEILEKTCPKCGEPIEIVSTDADATCDNCGQVIYNDLLSCVQWCDEAKECVGEEVYNKLMKAIERDLINPDEFED
;
A
#
# COMPACT_ATOMS: atom_id res chain seq x y z
N MET A 1 -27.20 24.28 -6.82
CA MET A 1 -26.02 23.51 -6.38
C MET A 1 -25.99 22.25 -7.24
N MET A 2 -25.04 22.16 -8.16
CA MET A 2 -24.86 20.98 -9.02
C MET A 2 -24.26 19.85 -8.18
N PHE A 3 -25.03 18.78 -7.99
CA PHE A 3 -24.49 17.45 -7.71
C PHE A 3 -24.64 16.65 -9.00
N ASN A 4 -23.55 16.44 -9.75
CA ASN A 4 -23.46 15.38 -10.77
C ASN A 4 -22.06 15.28 -11.37
N GLU A 5 -21.06 15.14 -10.49
CA GLU A 5 -19.77 14.58 -10.90
C GLU A 5 -19.57 13.33 -10.05
N CYS A 6 -19.76 12.17 -10.68
CA CYS A 6 -19.37 10.88 -10.11
C CYS A 6 -17.85 10.92 -9.96
N GLN A 7 -17.37 11.28 -8.76
CA GLN A 7 -15.97 11.41 -8.44
C GLN A 7 -15.26 10.12 -8.83
N GLY A 8 -14.25 10.26 -9.69
CA GLY A 8 -13.73 9.23 -10.57
C GLY A 8 -13.49 7.89 -9.87
N LYS A 9 -13.78 6.81 -10.61
CA LYS A 9 -13.35 5.47 -10.22
C LYS A 9 -11.86 5.53 -9.88
N PRO A 10 -11.41 4.99 -8.74
CA PRO A 10 -9.99 4.93 -8.43
C PRO A 10 -9.28 4.28 -9.61
N LYS A 11 -8.14 4.86 -10.03
CA LYS A 11 -7.31 4.29 -11.08
C LYS A 11 -6.78 2.97 -10.54
N VAL A 12 -7.36 1.86 -11.01
CA VAL A 12 -6.93 0.52 -10.63
C VAL A 12 -5.63 0.24 -11.40
N GLU A 13 -4.57 -0.06 -10.67
CA GLU A 13 -3.25 -0.38 -11.20
C GLU A 13 -2.82 -1.75 -10.66
N ILE A 14 -2.08 -2.52 -11.44
CA ILE A 14 -1.50 -3.79 -11.00
C ILE A 14 -0.07 -3.48 -10.57
N LEU A 15 0.26 -3.84 -9.33
CA LEU A 15 1.56 -3.63 -8.70
C LEU A 15 2.30 -4.97 -8.71
N GLU A 16 3.49 -5.01 -9.28
CA GLU A 16 4.36 -6.18 -9.20
C GLU A 16 5.24 -6.08 -7.95
N LYS A 17 5.14 -7.08 -7.06
CA LYS A 17 5.99 -7.20 -5.86
C LYS A 17 6.65 -8.55 -5.79
N THR A 18 7.90 -8.60 -5.33
CA THR A 18 8.61 -9.86 -5.11
C THR A 18 8.21 -10.49 -3.78
N CYS A 19 7.90 -11.79 -3.79
CA CYS A 19 7.61 -12.54 -2.57
C CYS A 19 8.85 -12.59 -1.65
N PRO A 20 8.80 -12.09 -0.40
CA PRO A 20 9.93 -12.15 0.52
C PRO A 20 10.28 -13.58 0.98
N LYS A 21 9.36 -14.54 0.81
CA LYS A 21 9.56 -15.92 1.25
C LYS A 21 10.20 -16.82 0.18
N CYS A 22 9.85 -16.62 -1.09
CA CYS A 22 10.28 -17.52 -2.17
C CYS A 22 10.89 -16.81 -3.38
N GLY A 23 10.86 -15.47 -3.43
CA GLY A 23 11.41 -14.69 -4.53
C GLY A 23 10.53 -14.63 -5.79
N GLU A 24 9.36 -15.27 -5.79
CA GLU A 24 8.46 -15.24 -6.95
C GLU A 24 7.77 -13.87 -7.07
N PRO A 25 7.63 -13.30 -8.29
CA PRO A 25 6.80 -12.13 -8.49
C PRO A 25 5.33 -12.42 -8.18
N ILE A 26 4.69 -11.48 -7.50
CA ILE A 26 3.28 -11.49 -7.12
C ILE A 26 2.67 -10.20 -7.65
N GLU A 27 1.54 -10.34 -8.31
CA GLU A 27 0.73 -9.21 -8.76
C GLU A 27 -0.29 -8.85 -7.67
N ILE A 28 -0.25 -7.61 -7.20
CA ILE A 28 -1.21 -7.06 -6.23
C ILE A 28 -2.01 -5.96 -6.93
N VAL A 29 -3.34 -6.09 -6.93
CA VAL A 29 -4.19 -5.01 -7.45
C VAL A 29 -4.16 -3.86 -6.46
N SER A 30 -4.01 -2.62 -6.93
CA SER A 30 -3.87 -1.43 -6.07
C SER A 30 -5.05 -1.22 -5.10
N THR A 31 -6.20 -1.82 -5.38
CA THR A 31 -7.40 -1.81 -4.53
C THR A 31 -7.49 -2.97 -3.54
N ASP A 32 -6.66 -4.00 -3.67
CA ASP A 32 -6.72 -5.20 -2.83
C ASP A 32 -5.78 -5.06 -1.64
N ALA A 33 -6.31 -5.30 -0.43
CA ALA A 33 -5.57 -5.16 0.85
C ALA A 33 -4.36 -6.09 0.95
N ASP A 34 -4.42 -7.23 0.29
CA ASP A 34 -3.40 -8.27 0.27
C ASP A 34 -3.51 -9.12 -1.00
N ALA A 35 -2.45 -9.85 -1.29
CA ALA A 35 -2.43 -10.91 -2.30
C ALA A 35 -1.71 -12.14 -1.74
N THR A 36 -2.14 -13.32 -2.19
CA THR A 36 -1.50 -14.59 -1.80
C THR A 36 -0.49 -15.00 -2.87
N CYS A 37 0.72 -15.37 -2.46
CA CYS A 37 1.72 -15.95 -3.35
C CYS A 37 1.27 -17.33 -3.85
N ASP A 38 1.12 -17.50 -5.16
CA ASP A 38 0.74 -18.78 -5.77
C ASP A 38 1.79 -19.88 -5.57
N ASN A 39 3.08 -19.51 -5.45
CA ASN A 39 4.16 -20.48 -5.30
C ASN A 39 4.28 -21.03 -3.86
N CYS A 40 4.24 -20.16 -2.86
CA CYS A 40 4.56 -20.54 -1.47
C CYS A 40 3.42 -20.34 -0.45
N GLY A 41 2.27 -19.80 -0.89
CA GLY A 41 1.09 -19.54 -0.08
C GLY A 41 1.23 -18.42 0.94
N GLN A 42 2.29 -17.62 0.87
CA GLN A 42 2.49 -16.47 1.76
C GLN A 42 1.52 -15.34 1.40
N VAL A 43 0.82 -14.81 2.39
CA VAL A 43 0.01 -13.58 2.24
C VAL A 43 0.93 -12.37 2.31
N ILE A 44 0.86 -11.51 1.30
CA ILE A 44 1.61 -10.26 1.17
C ILE A 44 0.63 -9.11 1.18
N TYR A 45 0.84 -8.14 2.08
CA TYR A 45 -0.05 -7.00 2.21
C TYR A 45 0.31 -5.88 1.24
N ASN A 46 -0.72 -5.17 0.81
CA ASN A 46 -0.57 -3.99 -0.02
C ASN A 46 -0.31 -2.76 0.84
N ASP A 47 0.97 -2.40 0.96
CA ASP A 47 1.42 -1.24 1.74
C ASP A 47 0.88 0.11 1.20
N LEU A 48 0.34 0.14 -0.03
CA LEU A 48 -0.30 1.34 -0.62
C LEU A 48 -1.73 1.58 -0.12
N LEU A 49 -2.35 0.61 0.55
CA LEU A 49 -3.72 0.73 1.05
C LEU A 49 -3.84 1.23 2.47
N SER A 50 -2.75 1.68 3.08
CA SER A 50 -2.86 2.45 4.32
C SER A 50 -3.62 3.74 4.01
N CYS A 51 -4.89 3.82 4.42
CA CYS A 51 -5.73 5.03 4.28
C CYS A 51 -5.04 6.28 4.86
N VAL A 52 -4.06 6.08 5.74
CA VAL A 52 -3.14 7.09 6.27
C VAL A 52 -2.40 7.90 5.20
N GLN A 53 -2.20 7.35 4.00
CA GLN A 53 -1.52 8.05 2.90
C GLN A 53 -2.35 9.18 2.27
N TRP A 54 -3.67 9.07 2.27
CA TRP A 54 -4.54 9.93 1.45
C TRP A 54 -5.78 10.45 2.18
N CYS A 55 -6.13 9.90 3.35
CA CYS A 55 -7.28 10.34 4.13
C CYS A 55 -6.88 11.46 5.09
N ASP A 56 -7.54 12.61 4.95
CA ASP A 56 -7.31 13.81 5.77
C ASP A 56 -7.58 13.55 7.27
N GLU A 57 -8.55 12.68 7.58
CA GLU A 57 -8.93 12.33 8.95
C GLU A 57 -8.10 11.19 9.55
N ALA A 58 -7.16 10.60 8.80
CA ALA A 58 -6.45 9.41 9.25
C ALA A 58 -5.68 9.63 10.55
N LYS A 59 -5.12 10.83 10.78
CA LYS A 59 -4.40 11.18 12.01
C LYS A 59 -5.30 11.07 13.26
N GLU A 60 -6.58 11.41 13.14
CA GLU A 60 -7.55 11.27 14.22
C GLU A 60 -7.99 9.81 14.42
N CYS A 61 -8.10 9.04 13.33
CA CYS A 61 -8.50 7.63 13.39
C CYS A 61 -7.45 6.73 14.04
N VAL A 62 -6.18 6.85 13.65
CA VAL A 62 -5.10 5.97 14.16
C VAL A 62 -4.32 6.59 15.34
N GLY A 63 -4.48 7.90 15.54
CA GLY A 63 -3.73 8.66 16.54
C GLY A 63 -2.34 9.11 16.05
N GLU A 64 -1.85 10.20 16.63
CA GLU A 64 -0.65 10.91 16.18
C GLU A 64 0.62 10.06 16.17
N GLU A 65 0.83 9.23 17.19
CA GLU A 65 2.04 8.39 17.27
C GLU A 65 2.07 7.33 16.15
N VAL A 66 0.92 6.69 15.90
CA VAL A 66 0.79 5.64 14.88
C VAL A 66 0.84 6.26 13.48
N TYR A 67 0.17 7.39 13.27
CA TYR A 67 0.22 8.16 12.02
C TYR A 67 1.67 8.49 11.63
N ASN A 68 2.44 9.04 12.57
CA ASN A 68 3.84 9.41 12.31
C ASN A 68 4.74 8.19 12.03
N LYS A 69 4.48 7.05 12.67
CA LYS A 69 5.22 5.80 12.38
C LYS A 69 4.91 5.27 10.97
N LEU A 70 3.64 5.28 10.59
CA LEU A 70 3.20 4.83 9.26
C LEU A 70 3.71 5.75 8.16
N MET A 71 3.59 7.06 8.30
CA MET A 71 4.12 8.02 7.32
C MET A 71 5.64 7.90 7.14
N LYS A 72 6.39 7.65 8.22
CA LYS A 72 7.83 7.38 8.14
C LYS A 72 8.16 6.06 7.45
N ALA A 73 7.34 5.03 7.60
CA ALA A 73 7.52 3.77 6.88
C ALA A 73 7.29 3.97 5.38
N ILE A 74 6.20 4.66 5.04
CA ILE A 74 5.85 5.02 3.66
C ILE A 74 6.96 5.88 3.02
N GLU A 75 7.47 6.90 3.71
CA GLU A 75 8.60 7.70 3.21
C GLU A 75 9.87 6.87 2.98
N ARG A 76 10.17 5.90 3.86
CA ARG A 76 11.33 5.00 3.66
C ARG A 76 11.17 4.13 2.43
N ASP A 77 9.98 3.56 2.23
CA ASP A 77 9.67 2.71 1.08
C ASP A 77 9.66 3.52 -0.24
N LEU A 78 9.37 4.83 -0.19
CA LEU A 78 9.40 5.73 -1.35
C LEU A 78 10.79 6.29 -1.68
N ILE A 79 11.70 6.38 -0.69
CA ILE A 79 13.04 6.97 -0.87
C ILE A 79 14.09 5.90 -1.20
N ASN A 80 13.85 4.63 -0.85
CA ASN A 80 14.81 3.54 -1.07
C ASN A 80 14.14 2.30 -1.70
N PRO A 81 13.94 2.27 -3.03
CA PRO A 81 13.50 1.05 -3.71
C PRO A 81 14.58 -0.07 -3.72
N ASP A 82 15.83 0.23 -3.35
CA ASP A 82 16.99 -0.68 -3.47
C ASP A 82 17.88 -0.81 -2.21
N GLU A 83 17.49 -0.33 -1.02
CA GLU A 83 18.31 -0.59 0.20
C GLU A 83 18.00 -1.97 0.81
N PHE A 84 18.37 -3.00 0.06
CA PHE A 84 18.86 -4.27 0.60
C PHE A 84 20.34 -4.41 0.19
N GLU A 85 21.20 -3.53 0.71
CA GLU A 85 22.64 -3.77 0.72
C GLU A 85 23.16 -3.74 2.17
N ASP A 86 23.70 -4.91 2.54
CA ASP A 86 24.46 -5.35 3.73
C ASP A 86 23.75 -5.53 5.10
#